data_AF-A0A6M3HST1-F1
#
_entry.id   AF-A0A6M3HST1-F1
#
_cell.length_a   1.000
_cell.length_b   1.000
_cell.length_c   1.000
_cell.angle_alpha   90.00
_cell.angle_beta   90.00
_cell.angle_gamma   90.00
#
_symmetry.space_group_name_H-M   'P 1'
#
loop_
_entity.id
_entity.type
_entity.pdbx_description
1 polymer ?
#
loop_
_entity_poly.entity_id
_entity_poly.type
_entity_poly.pdbx_seq_one_letter_code
_entity_poly.pdbx_strand_id
1 'polypeptide(L)'
;MITKISKKFFILTLLLSIMLLTSCAKSLWLGNKLSDKATKQQQEQVKQEVMQLLEKEYNQPFKLLNYKYEYKKHYDLGGNCHYCDVVKYGTYYFKIQALDNPIIVMNFRIDDINKSSTNELLEDFKNKKLSTEYCVTLSKIYMYQKQKTVDQSNLERAKKYCNNRDQNGYKDWENLSLST
;
A
#
# COMPACT_ATOMS: atom_id res chain seq x y z
N MET A 1 0.26 27.48 44.20
CA MET A 1 -0.09 27.87 42.80
C MET A 1 0.22 26.67 41.89
N ILE A 2 -0.67 25.66 41.88
CA ILE A 2 -0.49 24.42 41.10
C ILE A 2 -1.59 24.39 40.03
N THR A 3 -1.15 24.71 38.81
CA THR A 3 -1.58 24.19 37.49
C THR A 3 -3.07 24.20 37.11
N LYS A 4 -3.56 25.39 36.70
CA LYS A 4 -4.72 25.52 35.77
C LYS A 4 -4.53 24.79 34.42
N ILE A 5 -3.30 24.37 34.11
CA ILE A 5 -2.91 23.68 32.87
C ILE A 5 -3.34 22.19 32.87
N SER A 6 -3.49 21.55 34.03
CA SER A 6 -3.79 20.10 34.10
C SER A 6 -5.22 19.74 33.69
N LYS A 7 -6.22 20.57 34.04
CA LYS A 7 -7.64 20.29 33.75
C LYS A 7 -7.97 20.33 32.26
N LYS A 8 -7.38 21.27 31.49
CA LYS A 8 -7.59 21.34 30.03
C LYS A 8 -6.93 20.18 29.30
N PHE A 9 -5.73 19.77 29.73
CA PHE A 9 -5.04 18.62 29.15
C PHE A 9 -5.79 17.31 29.44
N PHE A 10 -6.34 17.16 30.65
CA PHE A 10 -7.13 15.99 31.05
C PHE A 10 -8.47 15.89 30.30
N ILE A 11 -9.14 17.02 30.05
CA ILE A 11 -10.37 17.06 29.24
C ILE A 11 -10.06 16.72 27.77
N LEU A 12 -8.93 17.18 27.24
CA LEU A 12 -8.52 16.90 25.86
C LEU A 12 -8.14 15.42 25.66
N THR A 13 -7.42 14.81 26.62
CA THR A 13 -7.12 13.37 26.57
C THR A 13 -8.35 12.49 26.80
N LEU A 14 -9.31 12.94 27.62
CA LEU A 14 -10.58 12.24 27.84
C LEU A 14 -11.50 12.30 26.59
N LEU A 15 -11.54 13.44 25.88
CA LEU A 15 -12.28 13.55 24.62
C LEU A 15 -11.66 12.70 23.51
N LEU A 16 -10.32 12.59 23.48
CA LEU A 16 -9.60 11.75 22.53
C LEU A 16 -9.82 10.25 22.80
N SER A 17 -9.94 9.84 24.07
CA SER A 17 -10.23 8.45 24.43
C SER A 17 -11.68 8.04 24.16
N ILE A 18 -12.64 8.96 24.29
CA ILE A 18 -14.05 8.71 23.94
C ILE A 18 -14.22 8.48 22.43
N MET A 19 -13.46 9.18 21.57
CA MET A 19 -13.48 8.92 20.11
C MET A 19 -12.87 7.56 19.73
N LEU A 20 -11.97 7.01 20.55
CA LEU A 20 -11.37 5.69 20.34
C LEU A 20 -12.27 4.53 20.82
N LEU A 21 -13.28 4.81 21.65
CA LEU A 21 -14.15 3.77 22.23
C LEU A 21 -15.43 3.50 21.40
N THR A 22 -15.83 4.40 20.50
CA THR A 22 -17.06 4.20 19.69
C THR A 22 -16.87 3.32 18.45
N SER A 23 -15.67 2.80 18.17
CA SER A 23 -15.42 1.98 16.98
C SER A 23 -15.78 0.49 17.14
N CYS A 24 -16.17 0.01 18.33
CA CYS A 24 -16.34 -1.42 18.61
C CYS A 24 -17.79 -1.91 18.76
N ALA A 25 -18.80 -1.20 18.22
CA ALA A 25 -20.22 -1.58 18.37
C ALA A 25 -20.96 -1.90 17.05
N LYS A 26 -20.25 -2.32 15.99
CA LYS A 26 -20.88 -2.58 14.66
C LYS A 26 -20.70 -3.98 14.08
N SER A 27 -20.22 -4.96 14.84
CA SER A 27 -20.04 -6.34 14.33
C SER A 27 -20.88 -7.35 15.10
N LEU A 28 -22.19 -7.37 14.87
CA LEU A 28 -22.98 -8.56 15.24
C LEU A 28 -24.16 -8.87 14.30
N TRP A 29 -24.47 -8.00 13.35
CA TRP A 29 -25.52 -8.25 12.37
C TRP A 29 -25.12 -7.56 11.07
N LEU A 30 -24.67 -8.30 10.05
CA LEU A 30 -24.71 -7.94 8.63
C LEU A 30 -24.04 -9.06 7.83
N GLY A 31 -24.85 -9.90 7.17
CA GLY A 31 -24.37 -10.74 6.08
C GLY A 31 -23.72 -9.88 5.00
N ASN A 32 -22.65 -10.39 4.38
CA ASN A 32 -21.92 -9.81 3.24
C ASN A 32 -21.98 -8.28 3.15
N LYS A 33 -21.54 -7.59 4.21
CA LYS A 33 -21.50 -6.12 4.19
C LYS A 33 -20.47 -5.68 3.16
N LEU A 34 -20.95 -5.11 2.06
CA LEU A 34 -20.14 -4.32 1.12
C LEU A 34 -19.27 -3.35 1.93
N SER A 35 -17.98 -3.20 1.62
CA SER A 35 -17.14 -2.28 2.39
C SER A 35 -17.70 -0.86 2.23
N ASP A 36 -17.85 -0.14 3.34
CA ASP A 36 -18.33 1.25 3.29
C ASP A 36 -17.25 2.10 2.58
N LYS A 37 -17.66 3.07 1.77
CA LYS A 37 -16.72 4.00 1.13
C LYS A 37 -15.88 4.69 2.21
N ALA A 38 -14.56 4.60 2.08
CA ALA A 38 -13.64 5.25 3.01
C ALA A 38 -13.86 6.77 3.02
N THR A 39 -13.85 7.36 4.21
CA THR A 39 -13.90 8.83 4.37
C THR A 39 -12.61 9.46 3.86
N LYS A 40 -12.63 10.78 3.59
CA LYS A 40 -11.41 11.51 3.20
C LYS A 40 -10.31 11.41 4.26
N GLN A 41 -10.69 11.39 5.54
CA GLN A 41 -9.75 11.24 6.65
C GLN A 41 -9.09 9.86 6.65
N GLN A 42 -9.88 8.78 6.46
CA GLN A 42 -9.33 7.42 6.34
C GLN A 42 -8.41 7.30 5.12
N GLN A 43 -8.77 7.92 4.00
CA GLN A 43 -7.94 7.93 2.80
C GLN A 43 -6.58 8.60 3.01
N GLU A 44 -6.57 9.77 3.63
CA GLU A 44 -5.32 10.48 3.95
C GLU A 44 -4.49 9.72 4.99
N GLN A 45 -5.13 9.09 5.98
CA GLN A 45 -4.45 8.24 6.95
C GLN A 45 -3.74 7.06 6.27
N VAL A 46 -4.45 6.29 5.42
CA VAL A 46 -3.85 5.17 4.67
C VAL A 46 -2.68 5.65 3.82
N LYS A 47 -2.85 6.78 3.13
CA LYS A 47 -1.79 7.37 2.29
C LYS A 47 -0.55 7.71 3.12
N GLN A 48 -0.70 8.37 4.26
CA GLN A 48 0.42 8.76 5.12
C GLN A 48 1.11 7.54 5.74
N GLU A 49 0.35 6.59 6.26
CA GLU A 49 0.91 5.39 6.88
C GLU A 49 1.63 4.50 5.85
N VAL A 50 1.10 4.33 4.63
CA VAL A 50 1.80 3.60 3.56
C VAL A 50 3.13 4.27 3.20
N MET A 51 3.18 5.59 3.06
CA MET A 51 4.43 6.31 2.78
C MET A 51 5.45 6.11 3.89
N GLN A 52 5.05 6.23 5.16
CA GLN A 52 5.93 6.01 6.31
C GLN A 52 6.45 4.56 6.40
N LEU A 53 5.58 3.58 6.13
CA LEU A 53 5.97 2.18 6.10
C LEU A 53 7.01 1.90 5.03
N LEU A 54 6.84 2.46 3.83
CA LEU A 54 7.81 2.33 2.74
C LEU A 54 9.16 2.95 3.14
N GLU A 55 9.17 4.19 3.64
CA GLU A 55 10.41 4.85 4.06
C GLU A 55 11.15 4.05 5.13
N LYS A 56 10.42 3.49 6.10
CA LYS A 56 10.98 2.64 7.15
C LYS A 56 11.53 1.31 6.60
N GLU A 57 10.76 0.61 5.76
CA GLU A 57 11.14 -0.70 5.21
C GLU A 57 12.39 -0.60 4.33
N TYR A 58 12.43 0.43 3.47
CA TYR A 58 13.47 0.57 2.46
C TYR A 58 14.62 1.48 2.89
N ASN A 59 14.51 2.08 4.08
CA ASN A 59 15.49 3.02 4.66
C ASN A 59 15.93 4.12 3.69
N GLN A 60 14.96 4.70 2.97
CA GLN A 60 15.20 5.76 2.00
C GLN A 60 13.92 6.59 1.79
N PRO A 61 14.04 7.86 1.36
CA PRO A 61 12.88 8.70 1.11
C PRO A 61 12.19 8.36 -0.22
N PHE A 62 10.89 8.62 -0.27
CA PHE A 62 10.07 8.37 -1.46
C PHE A 62 9.31 9.62 -1.90
N LYS A 63 9.20 9.80 -3.22
CA LYS A 63 8.35 10.81 -3.84
C LYS A 63 7.02 10.21 -4.28
N LEU A 64 5.91 10.71 -3.72
CA LEU A 64 4.58 10.38 -4.21
C LEU A 64 4.34 11.08 -5.56
N LEU A 65 4.29 10.30 -6.64
CA LEU A 65 4.01 10.82 -7.98
C LEU A 65 2.51 10.91 -8.27
N ASN A 66 1.75 9.92 -7.80
CA ASN A 66 0.30 9.90 -7.92
C ASN A 66 -0.33 9.11 -6.78
N TYR A 67 -1.49 9.59 -6.32
CA TYR A 67 -2.35 8.88 -5.38
C TYR A 67 -3.80 9.05 -5.83
N LYS A 68 -4.54 7.95 -5.86
CA LYS A 68 -5.96 7.96 -6.22
C LYS A 68 -6.72 6.94 -5.39
N TYR A 69 -7.88 7.33 -4.89
CA TYR A 69 -8.84 6.40 -4.32
C TYR A 69 -10.04 6.27 -5.25
N GLU A 70 -10.46 5.04 -5.54
CA GLU A 70 -11.70 4.76 -6.26
C GLU A 70 -12.59 3.82 -5.46
N TYR A 71 -13.89 4.10 -5.42
CA TYR A 71 -14.88 3.22 -4.80
C TYR A 71 -15.89 2.79 -5.86
N LYS A 72 -15.77 1.55 -6.33
CA LYS A 72 -16.48 1.04 -7.51
C LYS A 72 -17.00 -0.37 -7.28
N LYS A 73 -17.91 -0.79 -8.16
CA LYS A 73 -18.35 -2.18 -8.29
C LYS A 73 -17.27 -2.95 -9.06
N HIS A 74 -16.88 -4.10 -8.53
CA HIS A 74 -15.95 -5.04 -9.14
C HIS A 74 -16.69 -6.36 -9.34
N TYR A 75 -16.40 -7.04 -10.45
CA TYR A 75 -16.96 -8.35 -10.73
C TYR A 75 -16.06 -9.40 -10.09
N ASP A 76 -16.63 -10.36 -9.38
CA ASP A 76 -15.88 -11.56 -9.02
C ASP A 76 -15.56 -12.35 -10.31
N LEU A 77 -14.29 -12.36 -10.69
CA LEU A 77 -13.78 -12.98 -11.92
C LEU A 77 -13.36 -14.44 -11.71
N GLY A 78 -13.82 -15.08 -10.62
CA GLY A 78 -13.68 -16.51 -10.36
C GLY A 78 -14.41 -17.42 -11.38
N GLY A 79 -14.06 -17.31 -12.66
CA GLY A 79 -14.08 -18.42 -13.63
C GLY A 79 -15.36 -19.24 -13.81
N ASN A 80 -16.55 -18.64 -13.88
CA ASN A 80 -17.68 -19.08 -14.73
C ASN A 80 -18.87 -18.11 -14.53
N CYS A 81 -19.04 -17.17 -15.45
CA CYS A 81 -20.00 -16.07 -15.34
C CYS A 81 -21.43 -16.51 -15.73
N HIS A 82 -22.12 -17.22 -14.84
CA HIS A 82 -23.59 -17.28 -14.83
C HIS A 82 -24.21 -16.45 -13.70
N TYR A 83 -23.45 -16.18 -12.62
CA TYR A 83 -23.87 -15.38 -11.46
C TYR A 83 -22.66 -14.65 -10.85
N CYS A 84 -22.14 -13.62 -11.53
CA CYS A 84 -21.06 -12.81 -10.94
C CYS A 84 -21.60 -11.96 -9.79
N ASP A 85 -21.22 -12.32 -8.56
CA ASP A 85 -21.43 -11.46 -7.41
C ASP A 85 -20.71 -10.14 -7.62
N VAL A 86 -21.46 -9.05 -7.50
CA VAL A 86 -20.95 -7.69 -7.61
C VAL A 86 -20.47 -7.26 -6.22
N VAL A 87 -19.16 -7.32 -6.00
CA VAL A 87 -18.55 -6.78 -4.78
C VAL A 87 -18.23 -5.31 -4.97
N LYS A 88 -18.57 -4.48 -3.99
CA LYS A 88 -18.28 -3.04 -4.01
C LYS A 88 -17.25 -2.74 -2.96
N TYR A 89 -16.11 -2.23 -3.38
CA TYR A 89 -15.01 -1.90 -2.48
C TYR A 89 -14.14 -0.76 -3.00
N GLY A 90 -13.38 -0.18 -2.08
CA GLY A 90 -12.43 0.89 -2.32
C GLY A 90 -11.05 0.35 -2.70
N THR A 91 -10.42 1.03 -3.63
CA THR A 91 -9.07 0.73 -4.09
C THR A 91 -8.21 1.98 -3.97
N TYR A 92 -7.09 1.85 -3.27
CA TYR A 92 -6.05 2.86 -3.15
C TYR A 92 -4.97 2.58 -4.18
N TYR A 93 -4.73 3.51 -5.10
CA TYR A 93 -3.70 3.42 -6.12
C TYR A 93 -2.54 4.33 -5.75
N PHE A 94 -1.33 3.77 -5.74
CA PHE A 94 -0.09 4.48 -5.44
C PHE A 94 0.86 4.39 -6.63
N LYS A 95 1.41 5.53 -7.02
CA LYS A 95 2.60 5.61 -7.87
C LYS A 95 3.66 6.40 -7.12
N ILE A 96 4.74 5.72 -6.74
CA ILE A 96 5.75 6.23 -5.82
C ILE A 96 7.13 5.98 -6.42
N GLN A 97 8.03 6.96 -6.34
CA GLN A 97 9.39 6.87 -6.83
C GLN A 97 10.39 6.85 -5.67
N ALA A 98 11.32 5.89 -5.68
CA ALA A 98 12.46 5.87 -4.79
C ALA A 98 13.43 7.02 -5.14
N LEU A 99 13.78 7.88 -4.19
CA LEU A 99 14.66 9.02 -4.50
C LEU A 99 16.13 8.62 -4.66
N ASP A 100 16.59 7.63 -3.89
CA ASP A 100 17.98 7.15 -3.96
C ASP A 100 18.21 6.25 -5.19
N ASN A 101 17.14 5.80 -5.83
CA ASN A 101 17.19 5.05 -7.09
C ASN A 101 15.99 5.36 -8.00
N PRO A 102 16.04 6.48 -8.76
CA PRO A 102 14.87 7.02 -9.47
C PRO A 102 14.26 6.13 -10.57
N ILE A 103 14.97 5.09 -11.02
CA ILE A 103 14.41 4.11 -11.98
C ILE A 103 13.32 3.24 -11.34
N ILE A 104 13.32 3.15 -10.01
CA ILE A 104 12.35 2.38 -9.24
C ILE A 104 11.13 3.24 -8.97
N VAL A 105 10.14 3.06 -9.83
CA VAL A 105 8.80 3.65 -9.72
C VAL A 105 7.80 2.56 -9.40
N MET A 106 7.51 2.38 -8.11
CA MET A 106 6.51 1.44 -7.62
C MET A 106 5.12 1.91 -8.01
N ASN A 107 4.34 1.00 -8.62
CA ASN A 107 2.97 1.26 -9.04
C ASN A 107 2.11 0.08 -8.60
N PHE A 108 1.39 0.28 -7.49
CA PHE A 108 0.62 -0.75 -6.81
C PHE A 108 -0.72 -0.24 -6.35
N ARG A 109 -1.59 -1.18 -6.01
CA ARG A 109 -2.88 -0.89 -5.38
C ARG A 109 -3.06 -1.67 -4.09
N ILE A 110 -3.89 -1.13 -3.21
CA ILE A 110 -4.38 -1.79 -1.99
C ILE A 110 -5.90 -1.78 -2.05
N ASP A 111 -6.53 -2.94 -1.88
CA ASP A 111 -7.98 -3.11 -1.95
C ASP A 111 -8.55 -3.27 -0.54
N ASP A 112 -9.60 -2.54 -0.19
CA ASP A 112 -10.29 -2.63 1.12
C ASP A 112 -11.36 -3.73 1.20
N ILE A 113 -11.38 -4.62 0.20
CA ILE A 113 -12.28 -5.77 0.16
C ILE A 113 -12.08 -6.65 1.40
N ASN A 114 -13.19 -7.01 2.04
CA ASN A 114 -13.23 -7.83 3.26
C ASN A 114 -12.39 -7.28 4.42
N LYS A 115 -12.03 -5.99 4.42
CA LYS A 115 -11.29 -5.35 5.50
C LYS A 115 -12.25 -4.62 6.43
N SER A 116 -12.20 -4.99 7.71
CA SER A 116 -13.05 -4.41 8.76
C SER A 116 -12.54 -3.06 9.27
N SER A 117 -11.26 -2.74 9.04
CA SER A 117 -10.62 -1.51 9.52
C SER A 117 -9.41 -1.10 8.68
N THR A 118 -8.99 0.17 8.84
CA THR A 118 -7.72 0.68 8.29
C THR A 118 -6.51 -0.13 8.77
N ASN A 119 -6.52 -0.57 10.03
CA ASN A 119 -5.42 -1.37 10.57
C ASN A 119 -5.29 -2.71 9.85
N GLU A 120 -6.41 -3.39 9.62
CA GLU A 120 -6.42 -4.67 8.89
C GLU A 120 -5.94 -4.50 7.44
N LEU A 121 -6.33 -3.40 6.79
CA LEU A 121 -5.85 -3.03 5.45
C LEU A 121 -4.32 -2.87 5.42
N LEU A 122 -3.76 -2.16 6.41
CA LEU A 122 -2.33 -1.88 6.49
C LEU A 122 -1.52 -3.11 6.85
N GLU A 123 -2.02 -3.98 7.73
CA GLU A 123 -1.40 -5.28 8.01
C GLU A 123 -1.38 -6.18 6.78
N ASP A 124 -2.45 -6.22 5.99
CA ASP A 124 -2.48 -6.94 4.71
C ASP A 124 -1.40 -6.42 3.75
N PHE A 125 -1.26 -5.09 3.65
CA PHE A 125 -0.22 -4.45 2.85
C PHE A 125 1.20 -4.81 3.34
N LYS A 126 1.46 -4.72 4.65
CA LYS A 126 2.75 -5.09 5.27
C LYS A 126 3.14 -6.52 4.91
N ASN A 127 2.20 -7.45 5.07
CA ASN A 127 2.45 -8.87 4.91
C ASN A 127 2.62 -9.30 3.44
N LYS A 128 1.91 -8.65 2.51
CA LYS A 128 1.87 -9.10 1.11
C LYS A 128 2.72 -8.29 0.14
N LYS A 129 2.95 -7.01 0.41
CA LYS A 129 3.49 -6.06 -0.59
C LYS A 129 4.67 -5.25 -0.09
N LEU A 130 4.64 -4.81 1.17
CA LEU A 130 5.58 -3.83 1.69
C LEU A 130 7.04 -4.22 1.46
N SER A 131 7.41 -5.47 1.71
CA SER A 131 8.81 -5.91 1.60
C SER A 131 9.23 -6.26 0.16
N THR A 132 8.30 -6.42 -0.78
CA THR A 132 8.55 -7.00 -2.11
C THR A 132 8.39 -6.02 -3.27
N GLU A 133 7.62 -4.93 -3.10
CA GLU A 133 7.20 -4.07 -4.20
C GLU A 133 8.38 -3.41 -4.95
N TYR A 134 9.47 -3.08 -4.25
CA TYR A 134 10.70 -2.58 -4.87
C TYR A 134 11.29 -3.57 -5.88
N CYS A 135 11.45 -4.84 -5.48
CA CYS A 135 12.06 -5.85 -6.35
C CYS A 135 11.10 -6.37 -7.43
N VAL A 136 9.80 -6.36 -7.17
CA VAL A 136 8.78 -6.53 -8.22
C VAL A 136 8.89 -5.43 -9.28
N THR A 137 9.20 -4.19 -8.88
CA THR A 137 9.41 -3.08 -9.82
C THR A 137 10.66 -3.30 -10.66
N LEU A 138 11.75 -3.82 -10.08
CA LEU A 138 12.93 -4.23 -10.85
C LEU A 138 12.60 -5.33 -11.86
N SER A 139 11.85 -6.37 -11.47
CA SER A 139 11.40 -7.41 -12.41
C SER A 139 10.62 -6.83 -13.59
N LYS A 140 9.73 -5.85 -13.33
CA LYS A 140 8.97 -5.17 -14.39
C LYS A 140 9.86 -4.40 -15.37
N ILE A 141 11.00 -3.85 -14.93
CA ILE A 141 11.94 -3.18 -15.84
C ILE A 141 12.45 -4.18 -16.90
N TYR A 142 12.86 -5.37 -16.50
CA TYR A 142 13.32 -6.42 -17.42
C TYR A 142 12.19 -7.03 -18.25
N MET A 143 11.06 -7.32 -17.61
CA MET A 143 9.87 -7.90 -18.27
C MET A 143 9.38 -7.03 -19.43
N TYR A 144 9.46 -5.71 -19.30
CA TYR A 144 9.09 -4.76 -20.36
C TYR A 144 10.29 -4.27 -21.19
N GLN A 145 11.43 -4.95 -21.11
CA GLN A 145 12.65 -4.65 -21.87
C GLN A 145 13.16 -3.21 -21.71
N LYS A 146 12.91 -2.59 -20.55
CA LYS A 146 13.28 -1.18 -20.25
C LYS A 146 14.71 -1.02 -19.75
N GLN A 147 15.41 -2.11 -19.43
CA GLN A 147 16.78 -2.11 -18.93
C GLN A 147 17.76 -1.36 -19.85
N LYS A 148 17.52 -1.37 -21.17
CA LYS A 148 18.36 -0.66 -22.17
C LYS A 148 18.18 0.86 -22.15
N THR A 149 17.13 1.36 -21.50
CA THR A 149 16.70 2.78 -21.54
C THR A 149 16.85 3.49 -20.21
N VAL A 150 17.14 2.75 -19.14
CA VAL A 150 17.33 3.30 -17.80
C VAL A 150 18.81 3.44 -17.51
N ASP A 151 19.14 4.24 -16.49
CA ASP A 151 20.51 4.39 -16.04
C ASP A 151 21.08 3.06 -15.51
N GLN A 152 22.21 2.62 -16.05
CA GLN A 152 22.80 1.32 -15.73
C GLN A 152 23.38 1.27 -14.30
N SER A 153 23.87 2.39 -13.76
CA SER A 153 24.37 2.44 -12.39
C SER A 153 23.25 2.23 -11.38
N ASN A 154 22.11 2.86 -11.63
CA ASN A 154 20.87 2.69 -10.89
C ASN A 154 20.31 1.27 -11.01
N LEU A 155 20.43 0.64 -12.19
CA LEU A 155 20.03 -0.74 -12.41
C LEU A 155 20.86 -1.70 -11.54
N GLU A 156 22.18 -1.58 -11.57
CA GLU A 156 23.06 -2.40 -10.73
C GLU A 156 22.84 -2.16 -9.22
N ARG A 157 22.54 -0.92 -8.83
CA ARG A 157 22.14 -0.60 -7.45
C ARG A 157 20.86 -1.33 -7.04
N ALA A 158 19.84 -1.36 -7.90
CA ALA A 158 18.60 -2.07 -7.65
C ALA A 158 18.83 -3.59 -7.55
N LYS A 159 19.64 -4.15 -8.45
CA LYS A 159 20.02 -5.58 -8.43
C LYS A 159 20.70 -5.95 -7.12
N LYS A 160 21.70 -5.17 -6.70
CA LYS A 160 22.40 -5.38 -5.44
C LYS A 160 21.44 -5.31 -4.25
N TYR A 161 20.54 -4.32 -4.24
CA TYR A 161 19.53 -4.19 -3.19
C TYR A 161 18.65 -5.43 -3.09
N CYS A 162 18.12 -5.91 -4.23
CA CYS A 162 17.24 -7.08 -4.27
C CYS A 162 17.97 -8.39 -3.93
N ASN A 163 19.21 -8.56 -4.42
CA ASN A 163 20.04 -9.73 -4.11
C ASN A 163 20.34 -9.82 -2.61
N ASN A 164 20.65 -8.70 -1.95
CA ASN A 164 20.94 -8.66 -0.51
C ASN A 164 19.73 -9.03 0.36
N ARG A 165 18.53 -9.09 -0.22
CA ARG A 165 17.27 -9.46 0.44
C ARG A 165 16.75 -10.81 -0.04
N ASP A 166 17.55 -11.55 -0.80
CA ASP A 166 17.18 -12.81 -1.45
C ASP A 166 15.95 -12.73 -2.37
N GLN A 167 15.59 -11.52 -2.82
CA GLN A 167 14.46 -11.26 -3.71
C GLN A 167 14.90 -11.30 -5.19
N ASN A 168 15.30 -12.48 -5.62
CA ASN A 168 15.99 -12.69 -6.90
C ASN A 168 15.06 -12.84 -8.12
N GLY A 169 13.75 -12.67 -7.98
CA GLY A 169 12.77 -12.91 -9.06
C GLY A 169 12.89 -12.00 -10.29
N TYR A 170 13.77 -10.99 -10.28
CA TYR A 170 14.10 -10.22 -11.49
C TYR A 170 15.06 -10.96 -12.42
N LYS A 171 15.86 -11.92 -11.90
CA LYS A 171 16.86 -12.65 -12.68
C LYS A 171 16.23 -13.51 -13.77
N ASP A 172 15.07 -14.09 -13.50
CA ASP A 172 14.31 -14.86 -14.49
C ASP A 172 13.99 -13.99 -15.72
N TRP A 173 13.54 -12.75 -15.49
CA TRP A 173 13.27 -11.79 -16.56
C TRP A 173 14.53 -11.24 -17.21
N GLU A 174 15.60 -11.02 -16.44
CA GLU A 174 16.91 -10.60 -16.97
C GLU A 174 17.42 -11.62 -17.99
N ASN A 175 17.44 -12.91 -17.63
CA ASN A 175 17.88 -14.00 -18.51
C ASN A 175 17.05 -14.12 -19.79
N LEU A 176 15.72 -13.98 -19.67
CA LEU A 176 14.83 -13.97 -20.84
C LEU A 176 15.10 -12.77 -21.75
N SER A 177 15.35 -11.59 -21.17
CA SER A 177 15.62 -10.36 -21.93
C SER A 177 16.96 -10.34 -22.65
N LEU A 178 17.92 -11.18 -22.23
CA LEU A 178 19.21 -11.36 -22.90
C LEU A 178 19.13 -12.37 -24.06
N SER A 179 18.08 -13.18 -24.10
CA SER A 179 17.83 -14.18 -25.15
C SER A 179 17.03 -13.60 -26.34
N THR A 180 16.65 -12.32 -26.28
CA THR A 180 15.85 -11.59 -27.28
C THR A 180 16.59 -10.37 -27.80
#